data_AF-A0A849AK37-F1
#
_entry.id   AF-A0A849AK37-F1
#
_cell.length_a   1.000
_cell.length_b   1.000
_cell.length_c   1.000
_cell.angle_alpha   90.00
_cell.angle_beta   90.00
_cell.angle_gamma   90.00
#
_symmetry.space_group_name_H-M   'P 1'
#
loop_
_entity.id
_entity.type
_entity.pdbx_description
1 polymer ?
#
loop_
_entity_poly.entity_id
_entity_poly.type
_entity_poly.pdbx_seq_one_letter_code
_entity_poly.pdbx_strand_id
1 'polypeptide(L)'
;MVFPDRDAAEEVAEEIADDDFTSVRVLSEALAGEDDAEDVDWVVHVVQDTVDDPAGAVARALSERFAALAEEHDGWLDDDRSTGD
;
A
#
# COMPACT_ATOMS: atom_id res chain seq x y z
N MET A 1 -0.90 -0.60 0.53
CA MET A 1 -1.58 -0.99 -0.72
C MET A 1 -0.88 -2.22 -1.26
N VAL A 2 -1.61 -3.09 -1.95
CA VAL A 2 -1.09 -4.36 -2.46
C VAL A 2 -1.40 -4.44 -3.96
N PHE A 3 -0.43 -4.94 -4.72
CA PHE A 3 -0.47 -5.04 -6.17
C PHE A 3 0.00 -6.42 -6.63
N PRO A 4 -0.66 -7.01 -7.63
CA PRO A 4 -0.21 -8.27 -8.23
C PRO A 4 1.05 -8.08 -9.10
N ASP A 5 1.25 -6.87 -9.64
CA ASP A 5 2.37 -6.55 -10.52
C ASP A 5 3.39 -5.63 -9.84
N ARG A 6 4.68 -5.97 -9.98
CA ARG A 6 5.77 -5.19 -9.39
C ARG A 6 5.85 -3.80 -9.99
N ASP A 7 5.69 -3.71 -11.30
CA ASP A 7 5.84 -2.46 -12.05
C ASP A 7 4.78 -1.44 -11.58
N ALA A 8 3.55 -1.92 -11.39
CA ALA A 8 2.46 -1.14 -10.79
C ALA A 8 2.79 -0.66 -9.36
N ALA A 9 3.33 -1.53 -8.51
CA ALA A 9 3.72 -1.16 -7.15
C ALA A 9 4.86 -0.12 -7.12
N GLU A 10 5.84 -0.23 -8.01
CA GLU A 10 6.94 0.72 -8.11
C GLU A 10 6.45 2.08 -8.64
N GLU A 11 5.61 2.10 -9.67
CA GLU A 11 5.03 3.33 -10.23
C GLU A 11 4.20 4.09 -9.19
N VAL A 12 3.31 3.39 -8.48
CA VAL A 12 2.52 3.99 -7.38
C VAL A 12 3.42 4.48 -6.24
N ALA A 13 4.47 3.73 -5.91
CA ALA A 13 5.40 4.14 -4.86
C ALA A 13 6.17 5.42 -5.25
N GLU A 14 6.57 5.56 -6.52
CA GLU A 14 7.23 6.77 -7.03
C GLU A 14 6.27 7.97 -7.06
N GLU A 15 5.03 7.78 -7.51
CA GLU A 15 3.97 8.81 -7.50
C GLU A 15 3.69 9.33 -6.08
N ILE A 16 3.66 8.44 -5.10
CA ILE A 16 3.47 8.82 -3.69
C ILE A 16 4.76 9.43 -3.13
N ALA A 17 5.94 8.92 -3.47
CA ALA A 17 7.20 9.42 -2.93
C ALA A 17 7.53 10.87 -3.36
N ASP A 18 6.92 11.38 -4.43
CA ASP A 18 7.00 12.80 -4.83
C ASP A 18 6.23 13.73 -3.88
N ASP A 19 5.24 13.19 -3.17
CA ASP A 19 4.44 13.91 -2.17
C ASP A 19 5.16 13.92 -0.80
N ASP A 20 4.67 14.71 0.16
CA ASP A 20 5.39 15.00 1.43
C ASP A 20 5.22 13.84 2.46
N PHE A 21 5.63 12.63 2.06
CA PHE A 21 5.62 11.43 2.89
C PHE A 21 6.99 11.16 3.49
N THR A 22 7.00 10.68 4.73
CA THR A 22 8.23 10.44 5.50
C THR A 22 9.03 9.25 4.96
N SER A 23 8.35 8.20 4.49
CA SER A 23 8.99 7.06 3.83
C SER A 23 7.98 6.30 2.98
N VAL A 24 8.39 5.93 1.76
CA VAL A 24 7.63 5.00 0.89
C VAL A 24 8.54 3.83 0.56
N ARG A 25 8.05 2.59 0.73
CA ARG A 25 8.81 1.37 0.45
C ARG A 25 7.94 0.32 -0.21
N VAL A 26 8.49 -0.35 -1.21
CA VAL A 26 7.88 -1.53 -1.85
C VAL A 26 8.45 -2.79 -1.20
N LEU A 27 7.58 -3.70 -0.77
CA LEU A 27 7.92 -4.96 -0.13
C LEU A 27 7.30 -6.11 -0.94
N SER A 28 8.04 -7.17 -1.21
CA SER A 28 7.47 -8.39 -1.80
C SER A 28 6.95 -9.28 -0.67
N GLU A 29 5.66 -9.60 -0.68
CA GLU A 29 5.03 -10.52 0.25
C GLU A 29 4.73 -11.83 -0.48
N ALA A 30 5.52 -12.87 -0.17
CA ALA A 30 5.24 -14.21 -0.67
C ALA A 30 4.14 -14.80 0.22
N LEU A 31 2.94 -14.98 -0.34
CA LEU A 31 1.90 -15.73 0.35
C LEU A 31 2.47 -17.09 0.74
N ALA A 32 2.40 -17.41 2.03
CA ALA A 32 2.89 -18.68 2.57
C ALA A 32 1.96 -19.82 2.14
N GLY A 33 1.94 -20.13 0.85
CA GLY A 33 1.18 -21.21 0.22
C GLY A 33 2.13 -22.12 -0.55
N GLU A 34 2.12 -23.40 -0.20
CA GLU A 34 2.88 -24.45 -0.87
C GLU A 34 2.66 -24.45 -2.39
N ASP A 35 3.77 -24.42 -3.15
CA ASP A 35 3.86 -24.85 -4.56
C ASP A 35 3.30 -23.89 -5.64
N ASP A 36 3.92 -22.72 -5.83
CA ASP A 36 4.45 -22.22 -7.12
C ASP A 36 5.08 -20.82 -6.89
N ALA A 37 6.32 -20.62 -7.34
CA ALA A 37 7.12 -19.41 -7.09
C ALA A 37 6.69 -18.20 -7.95
N GLU A 38 5.42 -18.16 -8.34
CA GLU A 38 4.93 -17.34 -9.45
C GLU A 38 3.90 -16.28 -9.02
N ASP A 39 3.34 -16.37 -7.81
CA ASP A 39 2.37 -15.40 -7.28
C ASP A 39 2.99 -14.70 -6.05
N VAL A 40 3.68 -13.58 -6.30
CA VAL A 40 4.22 -12.70 -5.25
C VAL A 40 3.45 -11.38 -5.29
N ASP A 41 2.82 -11.04 -4.18
CA ASP A 41 2.16 -9.76 -4.03
C ASP A 41 3.18 -8.67 -3.67
N TRP A 42 2.99 -7.48 -4.20
CA TRP A 42 3.84 -6.32 -3.95
C TRP A 42 3.11 -5.31 -3.10
N VAL A 43 3.64 -5.08 -1.90
CA VAL A 43 3.05 -4.20 -0.89
C VAL A 43 3.78 -2.86 -0.88
N VAL A 44 3.05 -1.78 -1.12
CA VAL A 44 3.53 -0.41 -0.95
C VAL A 44 3.20 0.08 0.45
N HIS A 45 4.23 0.24 1.27
CA HIS A 45 4.18 0.76 2.63
C HIS A 45 4.52 2.25 2.64
N VAL A 46 3.55 3.08 3.04
CA VAL A 46 3.68 4.54 3.15
C VAL A 46 3.66 4.92 4.63
N VAL A 47 4.68 5.68 5.08
CA VAL A 47 4.78 6.23 6.44
C VAL A 47 4.71 7.74 6.36
N GLN A 48 3.84 8.34 7.18
CA GLN A 48 3.70 9.78 7.30
C GLN A 48 3.71 10.20 8.77
N ASP A 49 4.75 10.91 9.20
CA ASP A 49 4.93 11.37 10.59
C ASP A 49 3.97 12.52 10.95
N THR A 50 3.43 13.23 9.96
CA THR A 50 2.53 14.37 10.16
C THR A 50 1.08 13.97 10.50
N VAL A 51 0.74 12.68 10.37
CA VAL A 51 -0.59 12.17 10.73
C VAL A 51 -0.58 11.74 12.19
N ASP A 52 -0.99 12.66 13.07
CA ASP A 52 -1.04 12.44 14.52
C ASP A 52 -2.13 11.42 14.93
N ASP A 53 -3.22 11.36 14.16
CA ASP A 53 -4.35 10.45 14.43
C ASP A 53 -4.68 9.56 13.21
N PRO A 54 -4.49 8.23 13.31
CA PRO A 54 -4.75 7.29 12.21
C PRO A 54 -6.25 7.00 11.97
N ALA A 55 -7.14 7.48 12.84
CA ALA A 55 -8.59 7.47 12.66
C ALA A 55 -9.15 8.86 12.30
N GLY A 56 -8.28 9.87 12.21
CA GLY A 56 -8.63 11.25 11.95
C GLY A 56 -9.11 11.46 10.52
N ALA A 57 -9.74 12.61 10.28
CA ALA A 57 -10.25 12.98 8.96
C ALA A 57 -9.13 13.00 7.89
N VAL A 58 -7.89 13.33 8.29
CA VAL A 58 -6.72 13.33 7.39
C VAL A 58 -6.35 11.90 6.97
N ALA A 59 -6.23 10.97 7.93
CA ALA A 59 -5.94 9.57 7.64
C ALA A 59 -7.03 8.94 6.75
N ARG A 60 -8.30 9.26 7.04
CA ARG A 60 -9.46 8.88 6.21
C ARG A 60 -9.34 9.37 4.76
N ALA A 61 -9.05 10.65 4.57
CA ALA A 61 -8.89 11.24 3.24
C ALA A 61 -7.70 10.63 2.47
N LEU A 62 -6.59 10.33 3.17
CA LEU A 62 -5.43 9.65 2.59
C LEU A 62 -5.77 8.21 2.19
N SER A 63 -6.45 7.44 3.05
CA SER A 63 -6.92 6.11 2.70
C SER A 63 -7.83 6.12 1.47
N GLU A 64 -8.75 7.08 1.36
CA GLU A 64 -9.61 7.21 0.17
C GLU A 64 -8.79 7.55 -1.09
N ARG A 65 -7.79 8.43 -0.99
CA ARG A 65 -6.85 8.73 -2.08
C ARG A 65 -6.05 7.49 -2.50
N PHE A 66 -5.48 6.77 -1.53
CA PHE A 66 -4.67 5.57 -1.79
C PHE A 66 -5.50 4.42 -2.34
N ALA A 67 -6.75 4.25 -1.91
CA ALA A 67 -7.65 3.27 -2.48
C ALA A 67 -7.91 3.56 -3.97
N ALA A 68 -8.26 4.80 -4.31
CA ALA A 68 -8.47 5.19 -5.70
C ALA A 68 -7.21 5.00 -6.56
N LEU A 69 -6.03 5.35 -6.03
CA LEU A 69 -4.76 5.15 -6.72
C LEU A 69 -4.44 3.66 -6.91
N ALA A 70 -4.66 2.83 -5.89
CA ALA A 70 -4.46 1.39 -6.03
C ALA A 70 -5.38 0.81 -7.11
N GLU A 71 -6.67 1.15 -7.11
CA GLU A 71 -7.63 0.69 -8.10
C GLU A 71 -7.27 1.11 -9.54
N GLU A 72 -6.62 2.26 -9.73
CA GLU A 72 -6.15 2.73 -11.05
C GLU A 72 -5.04 1.86 -11.64
N HIS A 73 -4.23 1.22 -10.78
CA HIS A 73 -3.13 0.32 -11.17
C HIS A 73 -3.45 -1.16 -10.89
N ASP A 74 -4.73 -1.56 -10.94
CA ASP A 74 -5.20 -2.94 -10.71
C ASP A 74 -4.81 -3.52 -9.31
N GLY A 75 -4.53 -2.65 -8.35
CA GLY A 75 -4.26 -2.99 -6.95
C GLY A 75 -5.44 -2.72 -6.02
N TRP A 76 -5.23 -2.99 -4.74
CA TRP A 76 -6.19 -2.68 -3.69
C TRP A 76 -5.52 -2.06 -2.46
N LEU A 77 -6.27 -1.23 -1.74
CA LEU A 77 -5.87 -0.84 -0.40
C LEU A 77 -6.17 -2.01 0.54
N ASP A 78 -5.13 -2.66 1.01
CA ASP A 78 -5.26 -3.66 2.05
C ASP A 78 -5.72 -3.01 3.36
N ASP A 79 -6.89 -3.45 3.81
CA ASP A 79 -7.52 -3.05 5.08
C ASP A 79 -7.14 -4.02 6.21
N ASP A 80 -6.02 -4.77 6.08
CA ASP A 80 -5.41 -5.46 7.21
C ASP A 80 -4.74 -4.43 8.14
N ARG A 81 -5.56 -3.50 8.64
CA ARG A 81 -5.66 -3.30 10.07
C ARG A 81 -6.49 -4.43 10.66
N SER A 82 -6.14 -5.69 10.40
CA SER A 82 -6.78 -6.80 11.09
C SER A 82 -6.58 -6.51 12.55
N THR A 83 -7.70 -6.06 13.13
CA THR A 83 -7.85 -5.82 14.53
C THR A 83 -7.68 -7.22 15.07
N GLY A 84 -6.46 -7.52 15.53
CA GLY A 84 -6.23 -8.69 16.35
C GLY A 84 -7.17 -8.55 17.54
N ASP A 85 -8.32 -9.21 17.45
CA ASP A 85 -9.24 -9.48 18.55
C ASP A 85 -8.61 -10.52 19.48
#